data_AF-A0A2E0BS05-F1
#
_entry.id   AF-A0A2E0BS05-F1
#
_cell.length_a   1.000
_cell.length_b   1.000
_cell.length_c   1.000
_cell.angle_alpha   90.00
_cell.angle_beta   90.00
_cell.angle_gamma   90.00
#
_symmetry.space_group_name_H-M   'P 1'
#
loop_
_entity.id
_entity.type
_entity.pdbx_description
1 polymer ?
#
loop_
_entity_poly.entity_id
_entity_poly.type
_entity_poly.pdbx_seq_one_letter_code
_entity_poly.pdbx_strand_id
1 'polypeptide(L)'
;MAKLKNLLNEISILGGLVTEKPVNITEAKELPQKDIDYIAKMTDYNNHNQARLHLAQVMKNRHLEKAYQAIITLHIMFNQMNELMKARQKLDKMLFTQAKRQYKNFKDIYASY
;
A
#
# COMPACT_ATOMS: atom_id res chain seq x y z
N MET A 1 -2.74 -32.52 47.00
CA MET A 1 -1.69 -31.94 46.12
C MET A 1 -2.14 -31.66 44.68
N ALA A 2 -3.30 -32.14 44.19
CA ALA A 2 -3.71 -31.93 42.78
C ALA A 2 -4.26 -30.52 42.44
N LYS A 3 -4.87 -29.80 43.41
CA LYS A 3 -5.45 -28.47 43.16
C LYS A 3 -4.42 -27.35 42.93
N LEU A 4 -3.22 -27.45 43.51
CA LEU A 4 -2.20 -26.41 43.39
C LEU A 4 -1.47 -26.43 42.03
N LYS A 5 -1.33 -27.62 41.42
CA LYS A 5 -0.74 -27.77 40.08
C LYS A 5 -1.63 -27.20 38.97
N ASN A 6 -2.96 -27.27 39.12
CA ASN A 6 -3.88 -26.67 38.15
C ASN A 6 -3.87 -25.13 38.19
N LEU A 7 -3.78 -24.55 39.40
CA LEU A 7 -3.68 -23.08 39.52
C LEU A 7 -2.40 -22.52 38.89
N LEU A 8 -1.28 -23.23 39.01
CA LEU A 8 0.00 -22.82 38.39
C LEU A 8 -0.05 -22.90 36.85
N ASN A 9 -0.79 -23.85 36.28
CA ASN A 9 -1.01 -23.93 34.84
C ASN A 9 -1.91 -22.80 34.33
N GLU A 10 -2.94 -22.39 35.09
CA GLU A 10 -3.81 -21.27 34.73
C GLU A 10 -3.09 -19.91 34.84
N ILE A 11 -2.21 -19.74 35.84
CA ILE A 11 -1.40 -18.52 35.98
C ILE A 11 -0.36 -18.38 34.85
N SER A 12 0.21 -19.49 34.37
CA SER A 12 1.15 -19.45 33.22
C SER A 12 0.49 -18.99 31.92
N ILE A 13 -0.83 -19.17 31.78
CA ILE A 13 -1.59 -18.75 30.59
C ILE A 13 -1.94 -17.25 30.68
N LEU A 14 -2.14 -16.71 31.88
CA LEU A 14 -2.46 -15.29 32.11
C LEU A 14 -1.23 -14.36 32.01
N GLY A 15 -0.01 -14.88 32.20
CA GLY A 15 1.24 -14.13 31.98
C GLY A 15 1.59 -13.88 30.50
N GLY A 16 0.83 -14.46 29.56
CA GLY A 16 1.08 -14.38 28.11
C GLY A 16 0.30 -13.29 27.37
N LEU A 17 -0.38 -12.37 28.06
CA LEU A 17 -1.22 -11.32 27.48
C LEU A 17 -0.46 -10.04 27.10
N VAL A 18 0.77 -10.18 26.61
CA VAL A 18 1.32 -9.26 25.62
C VAL A 18 1.69 -10.11 24.43
N THR A 19 0.69 -10.41 23.59
CA THR A 19 0.98 -10.83 22.22
C THR A 19 1.50 -9.59 21.51
N GLU A 20 2.79 -9.31 21.67
CA GLU A 20 3.49 -8.49 20.70
C GLU A 20 3.21 -9.16 19.35
N LYS A 21 2.46 -8.48 18.47
CA LYS A 21 2.35 -8.90 17.07
C LYS A 21 3.79 -9.20 16.65
N PRO A 22 4.12 -10.42 16.19
CA PRO A 22 5.46 -10.70 15.74
C PRO A 22 5.81 -9.62 14.72
N VAL A 23 6.79 -8.79 15.05
CA VAL A 23 7.30 -7.79 14.11
C VAL A 23 7.88 -8.62 12.98
N ASN A 24 7.10 -8.77 11.92
CA ASN A 24 7.53 -9.48 10.74
C ASN A 24 8.49 -8.56 10.01
N ILE A 25 9.77 -8.58 10.42
CA ILE A 25 10.87 -7.84 9.79
C ILE A 25 11.19 -8.51 8.45
N THR A 26 10.21 -8.49 7.54
CA THR A 26 10.48 -8.83 6.15
C THR A 26 11.28 -7.69 5.55
N GLU A 27 12.41 -8.02 4.92
CA GLU A 27 13.19 -7.02 4.20
C GLU A 27 12.27 -6.29 3.21
N ALA A 28 12.42 -4.97 3.14
CA ALA A 28 11.71 -4.17 2.17
C ALA A 28 12.05 -4.70 0.77
N LYS A 29 11.03 -5.18 0.05
CA LYS A 29 11.18 -5.77 -1.28
C LYS A 29 11.55 -4.69 -2.31
N GLU A 30 12.05 -5.09 -3.48
CA GLU A 30 12.09 -4.19 -4.64
C GLU A 30 10.80 -4.32 -5.44
N LEU A 31 10.32 -3.21 -5.99
CA LEU A 31 9.34 -3.28 -7.06
C LEU A 31 10.10 -3.75 -8.33
N PRO A 32 9.61 -4.78 -9.04
CA PRO A 32 10.25 -5.27 -10.26
C PRO A 32 10.40 -4.17 -11.31
N GLN A 33 11.52 -4.16 -12.05
CA GLN A 33 11.80 -3.14 -13.07
C GLN A 33 10.69 -3.02 -14.12
N LYS A 34 10.10 -4.14 -14.56
CA LYS A 34 8.96 -4.14 -15.50
C LYS A 34 7.78 -3.28 -15.05
N ASP A 35 7.55 -3.17 -13.74
CA ASP A 35 6.45 -2.40 -13.18
C ASP A 35 6.81 -0.91 -13.12
N ILE A 36 8.09 -0.59 -12.88
CA ILE A 36 8.63 0.78 -12.97
C ILE A 36 8.58 1.26 -14.42
N ASP A 37 9.02 0.43 -15.38
CA ASP A 37 8.98 0.74 -16.81
C ASP A 37 7.54 0.96 -17.28
N TYR A 38 6.60 0.17 -16.78
CA TYR A 38 5.18 0.37 -17.05
C TYR A 38 4.69 1.73 -16.52
N ILE A 39 5.05 2.09 -15.29
CA ILE A 39 4.69 3.39 -14.69
C ILE A 39 5.27 4.53 -15.53
N ALA A 40 6.56 4.48 -15.86
CA ALA A 40 7.24 5.47 -16.70
C ALA A 40 6.53 5.62 -18.06
N LYS A 41 6.25 4.50 -18.75
CA LYS A 41 5.54 4.52 -20.03
C LYS A 41 4.16 5.17 -19.94
N MET A 42 3.40 4.89 -18.88
CA MET A 42 2.09 5.50 -18.69
C MET A 42 2.20 7.00 -18.39
N THR A 43 3.20 7.41 -17.62
CA THR A 43 3.54 8.81 -17.36
C THR A 43 3.92 9.55 -18.64
N ASP A 44 4.77 8.96 -19.49
CA ASP A 44 5.17 9.52 -20.78
C ASP A 44 3.97 9.73 -21.72
N TYR A 45 2.97 8.86 -21.64
CA TYR A 45 1.70 9.00 -22.37
C TYR A 45 0.69 9.93 -21.68
N ASN A 46 1.12 10.67 -20.65
CA ASN A 46 0.29 11.54 -19.81
C ASN A 46 -0.87 10.80 -19.12
N ASN A 47 -0.79 9.47 -19.00
CA ASN A 47 -1.76 8.61 -18.33
C ASN A 47 -1.35 8.32 -16.88
N HIS A 48 -1.15 9.41 -16.15
CA HIS A 48 -0.76 9.41 -14.75
C HIS A 48 -1.71 8.67 -13.81
N ASN A 49 -3.01 8.61 -14.13
CA ASN A 49 -3.99 7.89 -13.32
C ASN A 49 -3.84 6.37 -13.47
N GLN A 50 -3.55 5.88 -14.67
CA GLN A 50 -3.27 4.46 -14.89
C GLN A 50 -1.96 4.04 -14.22
N ALA A 51 -0.94 4.89 -14.27
CA ALA A 51 0.32 4.67 -13.55
C ALA A 51 0.10 4.50 -12.03
N ARG A 52 -0.78 5.32 -11.43
CA ARG A 52 -1.15 5.22 -10.01
C ARG A 52 -1.95 3.97 -9.68
N LEU A 53 -2.90 3.62 -10.55
CA LEU A 53 -3.69 2.38 -10.42
C LEU A 53 -2.78 1.14 -10.44
N HIS A 54 -1.84 1.08 -11.38
CA HIS A 54 -0.88 -0.03 -11.49
C HIS A 54 -0.07 -0.19 -10.21
N LEU A 55 0.48 0.91 -9.69
CA LEU A 55 1.25 0.87 -8.44
C LEU A 55 0.39 0.35 -7.26
N ALA A 56 -0.87 0.79 -7.16
CA ALA A 56 -1.79 0.29 -6.13
C ALA A 56 -2.06 -1.22 -6.26
N GLN A 57 -2.20 -1.72 -7.49
CA GLN A 57 -2.44 -3.14 -7.80
C GLN A 57 -1.24 -4.02 -7.43
N VAL A 58 -0.03 -3.64 -7.83
CA VAL A 58 1.19 -4.41 -7.51
C VAL A 58 1.53 -4.36 -6.01
N MET A 59 1.13 -3.29 -5.32
CA MET A 59 1.17 -3.19 -3.86
C MET A 59 0.08 -4.01 -3.16
N LYS A 60 -0.88 -4.55 -3.92
CA LYS A 60 -2.07 -5.26 -3.44
C LYS A 60 -2.93 -4.42 -2.49
N ASN A 61 -2.94 -3.09 -2.64
CA ASN A 61 -3.82 -2.23 -1.87
C ASN A 61 -5.17 -2.07 -2.58
N ARG A 62 -6.13 -2.92 -2.20
CA ARG A 62 -7.48 -2.93 -2.79
C ARG A 62 -8.27 -1.64 -2.57
N HIS A 63 -7.99 -0.90 -1.51
CA HIS A 63 -8.68 0.38 -1.24
C HIS A 63 -8.18 1.46 -2.19
N LEU A 64 -6.86 1.60 -2.36
CA LEU A 64 -6.26 2.55 -3.30
C LEU A 64 -6.57 2.17 -4.75
N GLU A 65 -6.55 0.88 -5.09
CA GLU A 65 -6.95 0.38 -6.41
C GLU A 65 -8.37 0.84 -6.76
N LYS A 66 -9.35 0.60 -5.89
CA LYS A 66 -10.74 1.03 -6.10
C LYS A 66 -10.87 2.56 -6.16
N ALA A 67 -10.12 3.28 -5.34
CA ALA A 67 -10.15 4.74 -5.34
C ALA A 67 -9.60 5.32 -6.65
N TYR A 68 -8.49 4.81 -7.18
CA TYR A 68 -7.96 5.25 -8.47
C TYR A 68 -8.85 4.83 -9.64
N GLN A 69 -9.46 3.65 -9.59
CA GLN A 69 -10.46 3.25 -10.59
C GLN A 69 -11.64 4.24 -10.61
N ALA A 70 -12.11 4.68 -9.44
CA ALA A 70 -13.17 5.69 -9.35
C ALA A 70 -12.72 7.05 -9.92
N ILE A 71 -11.49 7.50 -9.63
CA ILE A 71 -10.93 8.73 -10.21
C ILE A 71 -10.87 8.63 -11.74
N ILE A 72 -10.44 7.49 -12.30
CA ILE A 72 -10.40 7.27 -13.75
C ILE A 72 -11.81 7.34 -14.34
N THR A 73 -12.78 6.64 -13.74
CA THR A 73 -14.17 6.64 -14.20
C THR A 73 -14.75 8.06 -14.20
N LEU A 74 -14.61 8.79 -13.08
CA LEU A 74 -15.11 10.17 -12.98
C LEU A 74 -14.37 11.11 -13.94
N HIS A 75 -13.06 10.93 -14.14
CA HIS A 75 -12.29 11.74 -15.09
C HIS A 75 -12.80 11.53 -16.52
N ILE A 76 -13.08 10.29 -16.92
CA ILE A 76 -13.66 9.98 -18.24
C ILE A 76 -15.07 10.58 -18.37
N MET A 77 -15.91 10.43 -17.35
CA MET A 77 -17.28 10.94 -17.37
C MET A 77 -17.34 12.46 -17.44
N PHE A 78 -16.50 13.15 -16.67
CA PHE A 78 -16.49 14.62 -16.61
C PHE A 78 -15.62 15.25 -17.67
N ASN A 79 -14.70 14.50 -18.26
CA ASN A 79 -13.62 14.99 -19.13
C ASN A 79 -12.84 16.17 -18.49
N GLN A 80 -12.73 16.17 -17.16
CA GLN A 80 -12.18 17.27 -16.37
C GLN A 80 -11.42 16.73 -15.16
N MET A 81 -10.09 16.68 -15.23
CA MET A 81 -9.27 16.23 -14.11
C MET A 81 -9.22 17.26 -12.96
N ASN A 82 -9.40 18.54 -13.26
CA ASN A 82 -9.27 19.64 -12.29
C ASN A 82 -10.19 19.49 -11.08
N GLU A 83 -11.42 19.03 -11.28
CA GLU A 83 -12.40 18.77 -10.21
C GLU A 83 -11.98 17.64 -9.26
N LEU A 84 -11.15 16.72 -9.76
CA LEU A 84 -10.71 15.53 -9.04
C LEU A 84 -9.31 15.70 -8.44
N MET A 85 -8.62 16.81 -8.71
CA MET A 85 -7.21 17.02 -8.33
C MET A 85 -6.98 16.88 -6.83
N LYS A 86 -7.83 17.49 -5.99
CA LYS A 86 -7.69 17.44 -4.53
C LYS A 86 -7.84 16.01 -4.00
N ALA A 87 -8.81 15.26 -4.55
CA ALA A 87 -9.01 13.86 -4.19
C ALA A 87 -7.79 13.03 -4.60
N ARG A 88 -7.30 13.19 -5.84
CA ARG A 88 -6.09 12.51 -6.33
C ARG A 88 -4.87 12.81 -5.47
N GLN A 89 -4.62 14.08 -5.13
CA GLN A 89 -3.49 14.47 -4.28
C GLN A 89 -3.51 13.81 -2.90
N LYS A 90 -4.70 13.64 -2.31
CA LYS A 90 -4.87 12.92 -1.04
C LYS A 90 -4.52 11.43 -1.21
N LEU A 91 -4.99 10.81 -2.29
CA LEU A 91 -4.66 9.41 -2.60
C LEU A 91 -3.15 9.24 -2.88
N ASP A 92 -2.53 10.17 -3.60
CA ASP A 92 -1.10 10.13 -3.92
C ASP A 92 -0.24 10.15 -2.65
N LYS A 93 -0.60 10.96 -1.65
CA LYS A 93 0.08 10.95 -0.34
C LYS A 93 0.02 9.56 0.31
N MET A 94 -1.14 8.90 0.26
CA MET A 94 -1.32 7.55 0.81
C MET A 94 -0.52 6.51 0.01
N LEU A 95 -0.60 6.57 -1.32
CA LEU A 95 0.09 5.69 -2.25
C LEU A 95 1.60 5.74 -2.04
N PHE A 96 2.19 6.93 -2.10
CA PHE A 96 3.64 7.09 -1.97
C PHE A 96 4.14 6.85 -0.55
N THR A 97 3.35 7.14 0.48
CA THR A 97 3.70 6.77 1.87
C THR A 97 3.80 5.26 2.02
N GLN A 98 2.84 4.52 1.46
CA GLN A 98 2.88 3.06 1.52
C GLN A 98 4.00 2.49 0.63
N ALA A 99 4.20 3.03 -0.58
CA ALA A 99 5.27 2.59 -1.47
C ALA A 99 6.65 2.77 -0.82
N LYS A 100 6.90 3.91 -0.17
CA LYS A 100 8.13 4.19 0.58
C LYS A 100 8.38 3.20 1.73
N ARG A 101 7.32 2.71 2.37
CA ARG A 101 7.43 1.69 3.44
C ARG A 101 7.65 0.29 2.90
N GLN A 102 7.09 -0.01 1.73
CA GLN A 102 7.05 -1.36 1.17
C GLN A 102 8.25 -1.67 0.27
N TYR A 103 8.81 -0.65 -0.39
CA TYR A 103 9.84 -0.82 -1.41
C TYR A 103 11.15 -0.10 -1.07
N LYS A 104 12.27 -0.83 -1.10
CA LYS A 104 13.61 -0.22 -0.89
C LYS A 104 14.07 0.64 -2.08
N ASN A 105 13.63 0.31 -3.30
CA ASN A 105 13.85 1.10 -4.51
C ASN A 105 12.78 2.19 -4.73
N PHE A 106 12.21 2.76 -3.65
CA PHE A 106 11.19 3.81 -3.74
C PHE A 106 11.63 5.03 -4.57
N LYS A 107 12.92 5.39 -4.55
CA LYS A 107 13.43 6.53 -5.32
C LYS A 107 13.19 6.33 -6.83
N ASP A 108 13.43 5.12 -7.33
CA ASP A 108 13.25 4.78 -8.75
C ASP A 108 11.76 4.78 -9.12
N ILE A 109 10.91 4.25 -8.24
CA ILE A 109 9.46 4.30 -8.39
C ILE A 109 9.00 5.76 -8.45
N TYR A 110 9.45 6.62 -7.54
CA TYR A 110 9.02 8.01 -7.49
C TYR A 110 9.51 8.81 -8.70
N ALA A 111 10.73 8.54 -9.18
CA ALA A 111 11.30 9.17 -10.37
C ALA A 111 10.60 8.77 -11.69
N SER A 112 9.80 7.71 -11.69
CA SER A 112 9.04 7.25 -12.87
C SER A 112 7.70 7.95 -13.09
N TYR A 113 7.31 8.89 -12.21
CA TYR A 113 6.07 9.68 -12.29
C TYR A 113 6.30 11.10 -12.78
#